data_AF-A0A938SAW9-F1
#
_entry.id   AF-A0A938SAW9-F1
#
_cell.length_a   1.000
_cell.length_b   1.000
_cell.length_c   1.000
_cell.angle_alpha   90.00
_cell.angle_beta   90.00
_cell.angle_gamma   90.00
#
_symmetry.space_group_name_H-M   'P 1'
#
loop_
_entity.id
_entity.type
_entity.pdbx_description
1 polymer ?
#
loop_
_entity_poly.entity_id
_entity_poly.type
_entity_poly.pdbx_seq_one_letter_code
_entity_poly.pdbx_strand_id
1 'polypeptide(L)'
;MQVRNFGKVREVIDVPNLMDIQRKSYAEFLQEDVPPAERKNQGLEAILRETFPIKNLDGSLSLEYLRYELGKPRYRPEECRRLRLTYGRPLRLWVRLAKAQPVEEDVYIGEMPIMIGGGEFVVNGAERVIVAQLHRSPGIDFIEEVEGPEKKLQSFRIIPERGSWVEASVTRKDVLVVRVDQSGKIPISCFLRAISEDFSADADIIRLFYETESVKVSAVGKLRDRYVVGEVVDKASGEVILGAGERITEE
;
A
#
# COMPACT_ATOMS: atom_id res chain seq x y z
N MET A 1 26.59 20.38 43.86
CA MET A 1 25.77 21.60 43.64
C MET A 1 24.31 21.16 43.68
N GLN A 2 23.50 21.64 44.64
CA GLN A 2 22.08 21.27 44.71
C GLN A 2 21.29 22.14 43.72
N VAL A 3 20.59 21.51 42.78
CA VAL A 3 19.68 22.20 41.87
C VAL A 3 18.38 22.50 42.63
N ARG A 4 18.02 23.78 42.75
CA ARG A 4 16.75 24.21 43.35
C ARG A 4 15.72 24.43 42.24
N ASN A 5 14.61 23.70 42.29
CA ASN A 5 13.49 23.85 41.37
C ASN A 5 12.43 24.79 41.97
N PHE A 6 12.12 25.89 41.29
CA PHE A 6 11.11 26.90 41.69
C PHE A 6 9.79 26.77 40.92
N GLY A 7 9.62 25.69 40.16
CA GLY A 7 8.39 25.39 39.41
C GLY A 7 7.20 25.14 40.33
N LYS A 8 6.05 25.69 39.96
CA LYS A 8 4.78 25.50 40.70
C LYS A 8 4.06 24.20 40.30
N VAL A 9 4.32 23.70 39.10
CA VAL A 9 3.72 22.48 38.55
C VAL A 9 4.58 21.28 38.95
N ARG A 10 3.94 20.22 39.45
CA ARG A 10 4.61 18.96 39.79
C ARG A 10 4.80 18.14 38.53
N GLU A 11 5.99 17.57 38.36
CA GLU A 11 6.27 16.56 37.36
C GLU A 11 5.51 15.28 37.74
N VAL A 12 4.64 14.80 36.85
CA VAL A 12 3.78 13.63 37.08
C VAL A 12 4.34 12.37 36.39
N ILE A 13 5.21 12.57 35.41
CA ILE A 13 5.81 11.51 34.60
C ILE A 13 7.26 11.91 34.34
N ASP A 14 8.18 10.96 34.52
CA ASP A 14 9.60 11.18 34.23
C ASP A 14 9.83 11.32 32.71
N VAL A 15 10.87 12.09 32.35
CA VAL A 15 11.29 12.21 30.95
C VAL A 15 11.72 10.84 30.42
N PRO A 16 11.11 10.33 29.34
CA PRO A 16 11.49 9.04 28.77
C PRO A 16 12.86 9.12 28.09
N ASN A 17 13.46 7.96 27.81
CA ASN A 17 14.67 7.90 27.02
C ASN A 17 14.41 8.43 25.60
N LEU A 18 15.04 9.56 25.26
CA LEU A 18 14.84 10.27 24.01
C LEU A 18 15.33 9.50 22.76
N MET A 19 16.14 8.45 22.96
CA MET A 19 16.64 7.58 21.88
C MET A 19 15.78 6.34 21.66
N ASP A 20 14.74 6.12 22.46
CA ASP A 20 13.94 4.90 22.42
C ASP A 20 13.27 4.69 21.07
N ILE A 21 12.84 5.75 20.39
CA ILE A 21 12.19 5.64 19.07
C ILE A 21 13.10 4.94 18.08
N GLN A 22 14.37 5.36 18.01
CA GLN A 22 15.36 4.78 17.09
C GLN A 22 15.73 3.36 17.51
N ARG A 23 16.04 3.16 18.80
CA ARG A 23 16.47 1.84 19.31
C ARG A 23 15.37 0.79 19.20
N LYS A 24 14.14 1.11 19.60
CA LYS A 24 12.99 0.18 19.54
C LYS A 24 12.66 -0.17 18.09
N SER A 25 12.58 0.82 17.21
CA SER A 25 12.32 0.57 15.78
C SER A 25 13.36 -0.36 15.16
N TYR A 26 14.65 -0.14 15.43
CA TYR A 26 15.71 -0.97 14.87
C TYR A 26 15.76 -2.38 15.49
N ALA A 27 15.50 -2.50 16.79
CA ALA A 27 15.38 -3.79 17.47
C ALA A 27 14.16 -4.60 16.96
N GLU A 28 13.03 -3.95 16.73
CA GLU A 28 11.83 -4.55 16.14
C GLU A 28 12.06 -4.99 14.68
N PHE A 29 12.88 -4.25 13.94
CA PHE A 29 13.29 -4.59 12.59
C PHE A 29 14.20 -5.83 12.54
N LEU A 30 15.27 -5.85 13.36
CA LEU A 30 16.29 -6.91 13.34
C LEU A 30 15.97 -8.13 14.18
N GLN A 31 15.19 -8.00 15.25
CA GLN A 31 14.88 -9.06 16.23
C GLN A 31 16.11 -9.90 16.63
N GLU A 32 17.26 -9.24 16.84
CA GLU A 32 18.57 -9.93 16.94
C GLU A 32 18.70 -10.80 18.19
N ASP A 33 18.04 -10.40 19.29
CA ASP A 33 18.04 -11.12 20.57
C ASP A 33 16.92 -12.17 20.67
N VAL A 34 16.10 -12.33 19.62
CA VAL A 34 14.98 -13.28 19.60
C VAL A 34 15.38 -14.55 18.86
N PRO A 35 15.20 -15.74 19.47
CA PRO A 35 15.43 -17.01 18.80
C PRO A 35 14.63 -17.11 17.50
N PRO A 36 15.16 -17.71 16.41
CA PRO A 36 14.48 -17.75 15.12
C PRO A 36 13.05 -18.30 15.15
N ALA A 37 12.77 -19.27 16.02
CA ALA A 37 11.44 -19.88 16.17
C ALA A 37 10.41 -18.96 16.86
N GLU A 38 10.86 -17.94 17.58
CA GLU A 38 10.02 -17.03 18.36
C GLU A 38 9.91 -15.63 17.72
N ARG A 39 10.59 -15.40 16.59
CA ARG A 39 10.53 -14.12 15.87
C ARG A 39 9.11 -13.85 15.39
N LYS A 40 8.66 -12.63 15.63
CA LYS A 40 7.38 -12.13 15.12
C LYS A 40 7.50 -11.89 13.62
N ASN A 41 6.39 -12.06 12.91
CA ASN A 41 6.31 -11.74 11.48
C ASN A 41 6.29 -10.21 11.25
N GLN A 42 7.42 -9.56 11.50
CA GLN A 42 7.63 -8.11 11.36
C GLN A 42 9.07 -7.82 10.95
N GLY A 43 9.34 -6.59 10.47
CA GLY A 43 10.69 -6.16 10.13
C GLY A 43 11.34 -7.03 9.05
N LEU A 44 12.60 -7.41 9.27
CA LEU A 44 13.35 -8.27 8.35
C LEU A 44 12.69 -9.65 8.15
N GLU A 45 12.13 -10.23 9.22
CA GLU A 45 11.45 -11.53 9.16
C GLU A 45 10.22 -11.49 8.24
N ALA A 46 9.40 -10.43 8.33
CA ALA A 46 8.24 -10.26 7.46
C ALA A 46 8.62 -10.12 5.99
N ILE A 47 9.65 -9.33 5.70
CA ILE A 47 10.12 -9.12 4.32
C ILE A 47 10.59 -10.44 3.71
N LEU A 48 11.35 -11.25 4.47
CA LEU A 48 11.82 -12.55 4.01
C LEU A 48 10.65 -13.53 3.80
N ARG A 49 9.68 -13.57 4.72
CA ARG A 49 8.50 -14.43 4.58
C ARG A 49 7.55 -14.00 3.47
N GLU A 50 7.50 -12.71 3.13
CA GLU A 50 6.73 -12.21 2.00
C GLU A 50 7.41 -12.55 0.66
N THR A 51 8.75 -12.48 0.62
CA THR A 51 9.52 -12.70 -0.61
C THR A 51 9.61 -14.19 -0.98
N PHE A 52 9.68 -15.07 0.02
CA PHE A 52 9.79 -16.51 -0.17
C PHE A 52 8.43 -17.21 0.02
N PRO A 53 8.14 -18.30 -0.71
CA PRO A 53 9.05 -19.04 -1.58
C PRO A 53 9.22 -18.44 -2.97
N ILE A 54 10.42 -18.61 -3.55
CA ILE A 54 10.70 -18.27 -4.94
C ILE A 54 10.62 -19.55 -5.76
N LYS A 55 9.68 -19.62 -6.70
CA LYS A 55 9.45 -20.79 -7.55
C LYS A 55 9.98 -20.58 -8.97
N ASN A 56 10.41 -21.65 -9.62
CA ASN A 56 10.66 -21.63 -11.06
C ASN A 56 9.35 -21.67 -11.86
N LEU A 57 9.44 -21.41 -13.18
CA LEU A 57 8.28 -21.25 -14.07
C LEU A 57 7.36 -22.47 -14.13
N ASP A 58 7.93 -23.67 -14.07
CA ASP A 58 7.24 -24.96 -14.10
C ASP A 58 6.87 -25.49 -12.70
N GLY A 59 7.27 -24.79 -11.63
CA GLY A 59 6.98 -25.14 -10.24
C GLY A 59 7.72 -26.36 -9.70
N SER A 60 8.65 -26.94 -10.46
CA SER A 60 9.44 -28.12 -10.06
C SER A 60 10.52 -27.83 -9.01
N LEU A 61 10.92 -26.57 -8.87
CA LEU A 61 11.90 -26.09 -7.89
C LEU A 61 11.32 -24.92 -7.11
N SER A 62 11.49 -24.96 -5.79
CA SER A 62 11.10 -23.88 -4.89
C SER A 62 12.22 -23.59 -3.91
N LEU A 63 12.67 -22.33 -3.85
CA LEU A 63 13.58 -21.86 -2.83
C LEU A 63 12.76 -21.35 -1.65
N GLU A 64 12.96 -21.94 -0.48
CA GLU A 64 12.22 -21.65 0.74
C GLU A 64 13.14 -20.98 1.77
N TYR A 65 12.63 -19.98 2.47
CA TYR A 65 13.31 -19.36 3.60
C TYR A 65 13.04 -20.14 4.89
N LEU A 66 14.09 -20.48 5.64
CA LEU A 66 13.99 -21.15 6.93
C LEU A 66 14.19 -20.18 8.10
N ARG A 67 15.31 -19.45 8.10
CA ARG A 67 15.68 -18.46 9.12
C ARG A 67 16.82 -17.55 8.65
N TYR A 68 17.00 -16.39 9.28
CA TYR A 68 18.23 -15.60 9.14
C TYR A 68 19.08 -15.65 10.41
N GLU A 69 20.39 -15.50 10.23
CA GLU A 69 21.37 -15.42 11.31
C GLU A 69 22.27 -14.21 11.11
N LEU A 70 22.50 -13.47 12.19
CA LEU A 70 23.45 -12.37 12.26
C LEU A 70 24.70 -12.88 12.98
N GLY A 71 25.81 -12.96 12.25
CA GLY A 71 27.09 -13.34 12.86
C GLY A 71 27.66 -12.24 13.75
N LYS A 72 28.90 -12.43 14.22
CA LYS A 72 29.57 -11.40 15.05
C LYS A 72 30.11 -10.27 14.17
N PRO A 73 30.12 -9.01 14.65
CA PRO A 73 30.81 -7.94 13.97
C PRO A 73 32.29 -8.30 13.75
N ARG A 74 32.81 -8.00 12.56
CA ARG A 74 34.21 -8.32 12.20
C ARG A 74 35.21 -7.38 12.86
N TYR A 75 34.79 -6.16 13.13
CA TYR A 75 35.61 -5.06 13.65
C TYR A 75 34.84 -4.32 14.75
N ARG A 76 35.55 -3.57 15.58
CA ARG A 76 34.95 -2.65 16.55
C ARG A 76 34.58 -1.32 15.88
N PRO A 77 33.65 -0.53 16.45
CA PRO A 77 33.28 0.77 15.90
C PRO A 77 34.46 1.71 15.66
N GLU A 78 35.45 1.75 16.57
CA GLU A 78 36.63 2.62 16.43
C GLU A 78 37.52 2.22 15.25
N GLU A 79 37.64 0.91 15.00
CA GLU A 79 38.39 0.38 13.88
C GLU A 79 37.69 0.72 12.56
N CYS A 80 36.37 0.59 12.50
CA CYS A 80 35.59 0.96 11.32
C CYS A 80 35.74 2.45 10.98
N ARG A 81 35.71 3.33 11.99
CA ARG A 81 35.96 4.77 11.81
C ARG A 81 37.34 5.04 11.21
N ARG A 82 38.39 4.42 11.76
CA ARG A 82 39.79 4.61 11.32
C ARG A 82 40.05 4.04 9.92
N LEU A 83 39.53 2.84 9.64
CA LEU A 83 39.79 2.09 8.41
C LEU A 83 38.79 2.40 7.29
N ARG A 84 37.84 3.32 7.52
CA ARG A 84 36.76 3.66 6.58
C ARG A 84 35.89 2.47 6.20
N LEU A 85 35.61 1.59 7.17
CA LEU A 85 34.73 0.44 7.03
C LEU A 85 33.34 0.74 7.60
N THR A 86 32.37 -0.13 7.29
CA THR A 86 31.05 -0.12 7.94
C THR A 86 31.11 -0.99 9.19
N TYR A 87 30.43 -0.56 10.26
CA TYR A 87 30.27 -1.38 11.47
C TYR A 87 28.97 -2.17 11.35
N GLY A 88 29.09 -3.47 11.03
CA GLY A 88 27.95 -4.34 10.81
C GLY A 88 28.19 -5.79 11.18
N ARG A 89 27.12 -6.59 11.10
CA ARG A 89 27.11 -8.03 11.32
C ARG A 89 26.88 -8.75 9.98
N PRO A 90 27.58 -9.85 9.69
CA PRO A 90 27.33 -10.63 8.49
C PRO A 90 25.94 -11.27 8.58
N LEU A 91 25.07 -10.98 7.62
CA LEU A 91 23.72 -11.54 7.49
C LEU A 91 23.77 -12.77 6.59
N ARG A 92 23.29 -13.90 7.14
CA ARG A 92 23.12 -15.16 6.42
C ARG A 92 21.67 -15.59 6.44
N LEU A 93 21.20 -16.15 5.33
CA LEU A 93 19.89 -16.77 5.24
C LEU A 93 20.07 -18.27 5.11
N TRP A 94 19.41 -19.03 5.97
CA TRP A 94 19.24 -20.46 5.82
C TRP A 94 18.06 -20.68 4.88
N VAL A 95 18.34 -21.28 3.73
CA VAL A 95 17.35 -21.55 2.70
C VAL A 95 17.33 -23.03 2.36
N ARG A 96 16.15 -23.51 1.95
CA ARG A 96 15.96 -24.87 1.45
C ARG A 96 15.60 -24.82 -0.02
N LEU A 97 16.36 -25.50 -0.86
CA LEU A 97 15.96 -25.79 -2.22
C LEU A 97 15.10 -27.05 -2.22
N ALA A 98 13.78 -26.88 -2.31
CA ALA A 98 12.82 -27.95 -2.47
C ALA A 98 12.90 -28.50 -3.90
N LYS A 99 13.43 -29.72 -3.99
CA LYS A 99 13.49 -30.60 -5.17
C LYS A 99 13.29 -32.04 -4.68
N ALA A 100 13.37 -33.03 -5.57
CA ALA A 100 13.20 -34.45 -5.20
C ALA A 100 14.05 -34.89 -3.98
N GLN A 101 15.25 -34.32 -3.82
CA GLN A 101 16.07 -34.39 -2.62
C GLN A 101 16.34 -32.97 -2.10
N PRO A 102 15.66 -32.53 -1.02
CA PRO A 102 15.87 -31.19 -0.49
C PRO A 102 17.30 -30.94 -0.07
N VAL A 103 17.82 -29.75 -0.38
CA VAL A 103 19.16 -29.28 0.04
C VAL A 103 18.97 -28.04 0.88
N GLU A 104 19.56 -28.00 2.07
CA GLU A 104 19.58 -26.81 2.95
C GLU A 104 20.99 -26.23 2.99
N GLU A 105 21.10 -24.92 2.85
CA GLU A 105 22.38 -24.21 2.86
C GLU A 105 22.22 -22.81 3.45
N ASP A 106 23.27 -22.31 4.10
CA ASP A 106 23.35 -20.93 4.54
C ASP A 106 24.01 -20.05 3.46
N VAL A 107 23.29 -19.04 3.01
CA VAL A 107 23.77 -18.10 1.98
C VAL A 107 24.10 -16.77 2.65
N TYR A 108 25.33 -16.30 2.44
CA TYR A 108 25.73 -14.96 2.85
C TYR A 108 25.11 -13.90 1.92
N ILE A 109 24.28 -13.02 2.48
CA ILE A 109 23.59 -11.96 1.72
C ILE A 109 24.38 -10.66 1.73
N GLY A 110 25.07 -10.37 2.83
CA GLY A 110 25.80 -9.12 2.98
C GLY A 110 26.06 -8.76 4.43
N GLU A 111 26.48 -7.52 4.64
CA GLU A 111 26.73 -6.97 5.95
C GLU A 111 25.57 -6.07 6.35
N MET A 112 24.94 -6.36 7.50
CA MET A 112 23.89 -5.55 8.09
C MET A 112 24.54 -4.52 9.04
N PRO A 113 24.54 -3.21 8.73
CA PRO A 113 25.03 -2.19 9.65
C PRO A 113 24.30 -2.30 10.99
N ILE A 114 24.98 -2.16 12.12
CA ILE A 114 24.32 -2.22 13.43
C ILE A 114 24.38 -0.88 14.16
N MET A 115 23.30 -0.60 14.89
CA MET A 115 23.15 0.63 15.64
C MET A 115 24.10 0.63 16.84
N ILE A 116 24.83 1.74 17.02
CA ILE A 116 25.63 2.01 18.20
C ILE A 116 24.72 2.66 19.25
N GLY A 117 25.14 2.65 20.51
CA GLY A 117 24.34 3.09 21.65
C GLY A 117 23.57 4.41 21.47
N GLY A 118 24.04 5.41 20.73
CA GLY A 118 23.32 6.68 20.56
C GLY A 118 22.24 6.71 19.48
N GLY A 119 22.05 5.64 18.70
CA GLY A 119 21.16 5.65 17.53
C GLY A 119 21.88 5.89 16.19
N GLU A 120 23.19 6.05 16.23
CA GLU A 120 24.06 6.21 15.07
C GLU A 120 24.57 4.88 14.49
N PHE A 121 25.00 4.94 13.23
CA PHE A 121 25.63 3.86 12.48
C PHE A 121 26.97 4.34 11.95
N VAL A 122 27.98 3.49 11.92
CA VAL A 122 29.24 3.78 11.21
C VAL A 122 29.15 3.16 9.81
N VAL A 123 29.11 4.00 8.78
CA VAL A 123 29.03 3.59 7.37
C VAL A 123 30.19 4.21 6.63
N ASN A 124 31.07 3.37 6.06
CA ASN A 124 32.31 3.80 5.39
C ASN A 124 33.18 4.74 6.25
N GLY A 125 33.26 4.45 7.56
CA GLY A 125 34.00 5.21 8.56
C GLY A 125 33.35 6.50 9.06
N ALA A 126 32.21 6.90 8.51
CA ALA A 126 31.48 8.09 8.95
C ALA A 126 30.28 7.69 9.82
N GLU A 127 30.04 8.45 10.88
CA GLU A 127 28.83 8.31 11.68
C GLU A 127 27.64 8.92 10.95
N ARG A 128 26.54 8.17 10.92
CA ARG A 128 25.29 8.55 10.28
C ARG A 128 24.13 8.26 11.22
N VAL A 129 23.12 9.12 11.18
CA VAL A 129 21.86 8.91 11.89
C VAL A 129 20.75 8.86 10.85
N ILE A 130 19.85 7.90 10.98
CA ILE A 130 18.66 7.80 10.14
C ILE A 130 17.56 8.65 10.79
N VAL A 131 17.08 9.65 10.06
CA VAL A 131 16.00 10.52 10.52
C VAL A 131 14.65 9.89 10.21
N ALA A 132 13.72 9.99 11.15
CA ALA A 132 12.34 9.59 10.91
C ALA A 132 11.72 10.50 9.84
N GLN A 133 11.14 9.89 8.81
CA GLN A 133 10.40 10.60 7.78
C GLN A 133 8.92 10.63 8.13
N LEU A 134 8.29 11.79 8.00
CA LEU A 134 6.84 11.90 8.03
C LEU A 134 6.33 11.79 6.59
N HIS A 135 5.57 10.74 6.29
CA HIS A 135 4.89 10.55 5.02
C HIS A 135 3.39 10.34 5.25
N ARG A 136 2.61 10.46 4.18
CA ARG A 136 1.17 10.16 4.23
C ARG A 136 0.96 8.68 4.51
N SER A 137 -0.02 8.36 5.36
CA SER A 137 -0.46 6.99 5.55
C SER A 137 -1.15 6.48 4.28
N PRO A 138 -1.02 5.19 3.96
CA PRO A 138 -1.88 4.55 2.97
C PRO A 138 -3.34 4.64 3.40
N GLY A 139 -4.25 4.68 2.43
CA GLY A 139 -5.66 4.80 2.67
C GLY A 139 -6.39 5.52 1.55
N ILE A 140 -7.52 6.15 1.90
CA ILE A 140 -8.32 6.92 0.97
C ILE A 140 -8.44 8.35 1.51
N ASP A 141 -7.93 9.31 0.76
CA ASP A 141 -8.08 10.73 1.02
C ASP A 141 -9.26 11.27 0.20
N PHE A 142 -10.18 11.98 0.84
CA PHE A 142 -11.23 12.75 0.17
C PHE A 142 -10.87 14.24 0.23
N ILE A 143 -10.95 14.92 -0.91
CA ILE A 143 -10.53 16.31 -1.08
C ILE A 143 -11.68 17.08 -1.73
N GLU A 144 -12.04 18.22 -1.15
CA GLU A 144 -12.98 19.19 -1.71
C GLU A 144 -12.23 20.49 -2.01
N GLU A 145 -12.19 20.89 -3.28
CA GLU A 145 -11.64 22.17 -3.73
C GLU A 145 -12.78 23.12 -4.11
N VAL A 146 -12.73 24.35 -3.62
CA VAL A 146 -13.70 25.39 -4.00
C VAL A 146 -13.12 26.20 -5.15
N GLU A 147 -13.77 26.13 -6.30
CA GLU A 147 -13.38 26.87 -7.49
C GLU A 147 -14.41 27.97 -7.80
N GLY A 148 -14.00 29.22 -7.59
CA GLY A 148 -14.88 30.38 -7.75
C GLY A 148 -15.96 30.48 -6.66
N PRO A 149 -17.01 31.29 -6.88
CA PRO A 149 -17.98 31.60 -5.83
C PRO A 149 -18.84 30.43 -5.36
N GLU A 150 -19.08 29.40 -6.21
CA GLU A 150 -20.11 28.38 -5.91
C GLU A 150 -19.76 26.94 -6.35
N LYS A 151 -18.71 26.69 -7.16
CA LYS A 151 -18.45 25.34 -7.66
C LYS A 151 -17.46 24.59 -6.77
N LYS A 152 -17.97 23.56 -6.09
CA LYS A 152 -17.16 22.60 -5.33
C LYS A 152 -16.77 21.44 -6.23
N LEU A 153 -15.49 21.14 -6.31
CA LEU A 153 -14.94 19.99 -7.01
C LEU A 153 -14.48 18.96 -5.99
N GLN A 154 -15.14 17.82 -5.96
CA GLN A 154 -14.73 16.69 -5.13
C GLN A 154 -13.75 15.79 -5.88
N SER A 155 -12.79 15.26 -5.15
CA SER A 155 -11.88 14.22 -5.62
C SER A 155 -11.56 13.27 -4.48
N PHE A 156 -11.14 12.06 -4.84
CA PHE A 156 -10.57 11.12 -3.89
C PHE A 156 -9.30 10.49 -4.45
N ARG A 157 -8.41 10.07 -3.55
CA ARG A 157 -7.16 9.39 -3.91
C ARG A 157 -7.01 8.15 -3.06
N ILE A 158 -6.81 7.02 -3.72
CA ILE A 158 -6.47 5.74 -3.09
C ILE A 158 -4.95 5.63 -3.12
N ILE A 159 -4.35 5.67 -1.94
CA ILE A 159 -2.91 5.63 -1.72
C ILE A 159 -2.58 4.23 -1.18
N PRO A 160 -2.00 3.34 -1.99
CA PRO A 160 -1.57 2.03 -1.50
C PRO A 160 -0.28 2.14 -0.69
N GLU A 161 -0.01 1.13 0.15
CA GLU A 161 1.29 0.95 0.82
C GLU A 161 2.40 0.71 -0.22
N ARG A 162 2.10 -0.07 -1.26
CA ARG A 162 2.98 -0.34 -2.40
C ARG A 162 2.16 -0.40 -3.68
N GLY A 163 2.65 0.23 -4.74
CA GLY A 163 2.05 0.17 -6.08
C GLY A 163 1.45 1.48 -6.55
N SER A 164 0.52 1.37 -7.49
CA SER A 164 -0.03 2.50 -8.25
C SER A 164 -1.10 3.26 -7.49
N TRP A 165 -1.03 4.59 -7.54
CA TRP A 165 -2.04 5.48 -6.98
C TRP A 165 -3.24 5.57 -7.92
N VAL A 166 -4.45 5.55 -7.37
CA VAL A 166 -5.68 5.76 -8.14
C VAL A 166 -6.34 7.05 -7.67
N GLU A 167 -6.46 8.00 -8.58
CA GLU A 167 -7.05 9.32 -8.29
C GLU A 167 -8.29 9.52 -9.14
N ALA A 168 -9.41 9.87 -8.50
CA ALA A 168 -10.63 10.23 -9.20
C ALA A 168 -11.04 11.66 -8.85
N SER A 169 -11.54 12.39 -9.83
CA SER A 169 -11.94 13.79 -9.67
C SER A 169 -13.17 14.09 -10.51
N VAL A 170 -14.07 14.91 -9.96
CA VAL A 170 -15.16 15.50 -10.75
C VAL A 170 -14.60 16.70 -11.52
N THR A 171 -14.84 16.74 -12.83
CA THR A 171 -14.42 17.85 -13.69
C THR A 171 -15.44 19.00 -13.64
N ARG A 172 -15.07 20.18 -14.17
CA ARG A 172 -16.00 21.32 -14.29
C ARG A 172 -17.25 21.05 -15.13
N LYS A 173 -17.25 19.99 -15.95
CA LYS A 173 -18.40 19.55 -16.76
C LYS A 173 -19.24 18.48 -16.06
N ASP A 174 -19.04 18.29 -14.75
CA ASP A 174 -19.73 17.30 -13.92
C ASP A 174 -19.53 15.86 -14.41
N VAL A 175 -18.38 15.61 -15.05
CA VAL A 175 -17.93 14.27 -15.45
C VAL A 175 -16.92 13.75 -14.44
N LEU A 176 -17.14 12.55 -13.93
CA LEU A 176 -16.21 11.84 -13.06
C LEU A 176 -15.14 11.14 -13.90
N VAL A 177 -13.88 11.51 -13.65
CA VAL A 177 -12.72 10.96 -14.35
C VAL A 177 -11.75 10.36 -13.35
N VAL A 178 -11.01 9.33 -13.79
CA VAL A 178 -10.01 8.63 -13.01
C VAL A 178 -8.67 8.64 -13.72
N ARG A 179 -7.60 8.58 -12.94
CA ARG A 179 -6.20 8.48 -13.37
C ARG A 179 -5.53 7.41 -12.53
N VAL A 180 -4.67 6.62 -13.16
CA VAL A 180 -3.80 5.65 -12.48
C VAL A 180 -2.36 6.13 -12.65
N ASP A 181 -1.67 6.40 -11.54
CA ASP A 181 -0.34 7.03 -11.52
C ASP A 181 -0.24 8.28 -12.40
N GLN A 182 0.70 8.29 -13.36
CA GLN A 182 0.97 9.40 -14.26
C GLN A 182 0.23 9.26 -15.60
N SER A 183 -0.80 8.40 -15.67
CA SER A 183 -1.58 8.19 -16.90
C SER A 183 -2.44 9.41 -17.28
N GLY A 184 -2.95 9.37 -18.51
CA GLY A 184 -4.05 10.23 -18.92
C GLY A 184 -5.29 10.00 -18.05
N LYS A 185 -6.14 11.04 -17.96
CA LYS A 185 -7.46 10.93 -17.33
C LYS A 185 -8.41 10.18 -18.26
N ILE A 186 -9.13 9.19 -17.74
CA ILE A 186 -10.15 8.43 -18.46
C ILE A 186 -11.50 8.57 -17.74
N PRO A 187 -12.64 8.42 -18.43
CA PRO A 187 -13.93 8.34 -17.76
C PRO A 187 -13.96 7.19 -16.77
N ILE A 188 -14.56 7.39 -15.60
CA ILE A 188 -14.58 6.35 -14.56
C ILE A 188 -15.31 5.08 -15.00
N SER A 189 -16.30 5.18 -15.89
CA SER A 189 -17.00 4.03 -16.47
C SER A 189 -16.07 3.09 -17.23
N CYS A 190 -15.07 3.63 -17.93
CA CYS A 190 -14.05 2.84 -18.63
C CYS A 190 -13.20 2.04 -17.63
N PHE A 191 -12.83 2.67 -16.51
CA PHE A 191 -12.10 2.00 -15.44
C PHE A 191 -12.93 0.90 -14.77
N LEU A 192 -14.20 1.16 -14.45
CA LEU A 192 -15.11 0.16 -13.86
C LEU A 192 -15.24 -1.10 -14.74
N ARG A 193 -15.39 -0.90 -16.06
CA ARG A 193 -15.42 -1.99 -17.04
C ARG A 193 -14.11 -2.79 -17.10
N ALA A 194 -12.97 -2.15 -16.84
CA ALA A 194 -11.67 -2.79 -16.88
C ALA A 194 -11.37 -3.61 -15.60
N ILE A 195 -11.93 -3.24 -14.45
CA ILE A 195 -11.63 -3.88 -13.17
C ILE A 195 -12.55 -5.07 -12.84
N SER A 196 -13.74 -5.17 -13.44
CA SER A 196 -14.66 -6.28 -13.22
C SER A 196 -15.55 -6.54 -14.44
N GLU A 197 -15.78 -7.82 -14.74
CA GLU A 197 -16.75 -8.27 -15.74
C GLU A 197 -18.19 -7.90 -15.36
N ASP A 198 -18.48 -7.78 -14.05
CA ASP A 198 -19.80 -7.41 -13.52
C ASP A 198 -20.25 -6.01 -13.95
N PHE A 199 -19.32 -5.15 -14.37
CA PHE A 199 -19.60 -3.79 -14.83
C PHE A 199 -19.44 -3.63 -16.34
N SER A 200 -19.40 -4.74 -17.08
CA SER A 200 -19.15 -4.73 -18.52
C SER A 200 -20.26 -4.08 -19.35
N ALA A 201 -21.53 -4.13 -18.92
CA ALA A 201 -22.66 -3.50 -19.61
C ALA A 201 -23.09 -2.18 -18.94
N ASP A 202 -23.66 -1.26 -19.72
CA ASP A 202 -24.18 0.02 -19.22
C ASP A 202 -25.24 -0.19 -18.14
N ALA A 203 -26.08 -1.20 -18.29
CA ALA A 203 -27.13 -1.55 -17.34
C ALA A 203 -26.59 -1.85 -15.94
N ASP A 204 -25.44 -2.49 -15.83
CA ASP A 204 -24.87 -2.88 -14.55
C ASP A 204 -24.22 -1.69 -13.85
N ILE A 205 -23.59 -0.79 -14.61
CA ILE A 205 -23.10 0.49 -14.09
C ILE A 205 -24.28 1.33 -13.60
N ILE A 206 -25.39 1.41 -14.34
CA ILE A 206 -26.58 2.17 -13.92
C ILE A 206 -27.14 1.60 -12.61
N ARG A 207 -27.28 0.27 -12.50
CA ARG A 207 -27.77 -0.40 -11.28
C ARG A 207 -26.85 -0.21 -10.07
N LEU A 208 -25.56 0.02 -10.29
CA LEU A 208 -24.61 0.28 -9.21
C LEU A 208 -24.86 1.64 -8.55
N PHE A 209 -25.22 2.66 -9.33
CA PHE A 209 -25.35 4.04 -8.85
C PHE A 209 -26.79 4.49 -8.58
N TYR A 210 -27.78 3.78 -9.12
CA TYR A 210 -29.19 4.16 -9.04
C TYR A 210 -30.07 2.98 -8.62
N GLU A 211 -31.10 3.26 -7.83
CA GLU A 211 -32.17 2.31 -7.57
C GLU A 211 -32.96 2.06 -8.87
N THR A 212 -33.22 0.78 -9.18
CA THR A 212 -33.90 0.40 -10.42
C THR A 212 -35.13 -0.46 -10.12
N GLU A 213 -36.16 -0.31 -10.95
CA GLU A 213 -37.38 -1.10 -10.85
C GLU A 213 -37.74 -1.74 -12.19
N SER A 214 -38.29 -2.95 -12.14
CA SER A 214 -38.77 -3.64 -13.34
C SER A 214 -40.24 -3.29 -13.59
N VAL A 215 -40.52 -2.61 -14.70
CA VAL A 215 -41.87 -2.21 -15.09
C VAL A 215 -42.23 -2.82 -16.44
N LYS A 216 -43.48 -3.27 -16.60
CA LYS A 216 -43.99 -3.75 -17.89
C LYS A 216 -44.09 -2.60 -18.88
N VAL A 217 -43.59 -2.82 -20.10
CA VAL A 217 -43.59 -1.85 -21.21
C VAL A 217 -45.00 -1.35 -21.53
N SER A 218 -46.07 -2.11 -21.25
CA SER A 218 -47.47 -1.68 -21.47
C SER A 218 -47.91 -0.44 -20.65
N ALA A 219 -47.08 0.06 -19.73
CA ALA A 219 -47.37 1.22 -18.88
C ALA A 219 -46.60 2.50 -19.29
N VAL A 220 -46.16 2.62 -20.57
CA VAL A 220 -45.34 3.75 -21.10
C VAL A 220 -45.85 5.13 -20.64
N GLY A 221 -47.19 5.33 -20.64
CA GLY A 221 -47.78 6.61 -20.27
C GLY A 221 -47.48 7.10 -18.84
N LYS A 222 -47.14 6.20 -17.90
CA LYS A 222 -46.76 6.52 -16.51
C LYS A 222 -45.25 6.54 -16.27
N LEU A 223 -44.44 6.22 -17.27
CA LEU A 223 -42.98 6.06 -17.17
C LEU A 223 -42.20 7.30 -17.67
N ARG A 224 -42.90 8.43 -17.85
CA ARG A 224 -42.31 9.70 -18.30
C ARG A 224 -41.17 10.12 -17.37
N ASP A 225 -40.13 10.70 -17.98
CA ASP A 225 -38.94 11.25 -17.29
C ASP A 225 -38.08 10.22 -16.55
N ARG A 226 -38.28 8.93 -16.82
CA ARG A 226 -37.41 7.86 -16.33
C ARG A 226 -36.35 7.49 -17.36
N TYR A 227 -35.27 6.91 -16.86
CA TYR A 227 -34.16 6.43 -17.68
C TYR A 227 -34.24 4.91 -17.83
N VAL A 228 -33.95 4.42 -19.02
CA VAL A 228 -33.94 2.99 -19.30
C VAL A 228 -32.64 2.38 -18.81
N VAL A 229 -32.72 1.28 -18.07
CA VAL A 229 -31.54 0.61 -17.50
C VAL A 229 -30.83 -0.27 -18.55
N GLY A 230 -31.57 -0.99 -19.39
CA GLY A 230 -31.03 -1.86 -20.44
C GLY A 230 -31.71 -1.63 -21.77
N GLU A 231 -31.26 -2.27 -22.83
CA GLU A 231 -31.84 -2.09 -24.17
C GLU A 231 -33.30 -2.57 -24.22
N VAL A 232 -34.18 -1.71 -24.75
CA VAL A 232 -35.56 -2.07 -25.08
C VAL A 232 -35.62 -2.40 -26.55
N VAL A 233 -35.88 -3.66 -26.86
CA VAL A 233 -35.89 -4.19 -28.23
C VAL A 233 -37.31 -4.51 -28.66
N ASP A 234 -37.69 -4.12 -29.88
CA ASP A 234 -38.93 -4.60 -30.48
C ASP A 234 -38.82 -6.10 -30.79
N LYS A 235 -39.74 -6.90 -30.26
CA LYS A 235 -39.77 -8.36 -30.49
C LYS A 235 -40.09 -8.73 -31.93
N ALA A 236 -40.69 -7.83 -32.71
CA ALA A 236 -41.06 -8.08 -34.10
C ALA A 236 -39.96 -7.70 -35.10
N SER A 237 -39.27 -6.58 -34.91
CA SER A 237 -38.22 -6.10 -35.82
C SER A 237 -36.80 -6.42 -35.36
N GLY A 238 -36.59 -6.68 -34.06
CA GLY A 238 -35.26 -6.83 -33.46
C GLY A 238 -34.49 -5.52 -33.34
N GLU A 239 -35.12 -4.38 -33.63
CA GLU A 239 -34.50 -3.06 -33.49
C GLU A 239 -34.52 -2.59 -32.04
N VAL A 240 -33.42 -1.98 -31.60
CA VAL A 240 -33.31 -1.33 -30.30
C VAL A 240 -34.07 -0.01 -30.37
N ILE A 241 -35.18 0.08 -29.64
CA ILE A 241 -36.04 1.26 -29.57
C ILE A 241 -35.41 2.31 -28.64
N LEU A 242 -34.85 1.87 -27.51
CA LEU A 242 -34.17 2.72 -26.53
C LEU A 242 -32.94 2.01 -25.99
N GLY A 243 -31.81 2.73 -25.98
CA GLY A 243 -30.56 2.29 -25.39
C GLY A 243 -30.51 2.44 -23.87
N ALA A 244 -29.56 1.75 -23.24
CA ALA A 244 -29.28 1.92 -21.82
C ALA A 244 -28.82 3.37 -21.52
N GLY A 245 -29.42 4.00 -20.51
CA GLY A 245 -29.15 5.39 -20.12
C GLY A 245 -29.93 6.44 -20.91
N GLU A 246 -30.79 6.05 -21.84
CA GLU A 246 -31.66 6.98 -22.56
C GLU A 246 -32.91 7.34 -21.75
N ARG A 247 -33.38 8.57 -21.91
CA ARG A 247 -34.61 9.07 -21.28
C ARG A 247 -35.81 8.63 -22.09
N ILE A 248 -36.84 8.13 -21.42
CA ILE A 248 -38.12 7.78 -22.05
C ILE A 248 -38.84 9.06 -22.49
N THR A 249 -38.97 9.25 -23.80
CA THR A 249 -39.71 10.35 -24.46
C THR A 249 -41.13 9.92 -24.86
N GLU A 250 -41.97 10.87 -25.31
CA GLU A 250 -43.34 10.57 -25.76
C GLU A 250 -43.41 9.86 -27.12
N GLU A 251 -42.35 9.95 -27.92
CA GLU A 251 -42.11 9.23 -29.18
C GLU A 251 -41.25 7.99 -28.91
#